data_AF-A0A2E7LMM5-F1
#
_entry.id   AF-A0A2E7LMM5-F1
#
_cell.length_a   1.000
_cell.length_b   1.000
_cell.length_c   1.000
_cell.angle_alpha   90.00
_cell.angle_beta   90.00
_cell.angle_gamma   90.00
#
_symmetry.space_group_name_H-M   'P 1'
#
loop_
_entity.id
_entity.type
_entity.pdbx_description
1 polymer ?
#
loop_
_entity_poly.entity_id
_entity_poly.type
_entity_poly.pdbx_seq_one_letter_code
_entity_poly.pdbx_strand_id
1 'polypeptide(L)'
;MKFFARGTMTVDASRNYRGRRMVMVRVNVSVYDVSKRFPRKVDAVLKQWAGLGLNEKSARTNALIKAGKKTGKLIVKTLQEKGLR
;
A
#
# COMPACT_ATOMS: atom_id res chain seq x y z
N MET A 1 11.59 -18.14 -0.30
CA MET A 1 10.61 -17.04 -0.12
C MET A 1 9.60 -17.50 0.92
N LYS A 2 9.48 -16.85 2.09
CA LYS A 2 8.57 -17.30 3.17
C LYS A 2 7.21 -16.62 3.13
N PHE A 3 7.18 -15.33 2.79
CA PHE A 3 5.96 -14.54 2.75
C PHE A 3 5.74 -13.94 1.37
N PHE A 4 4.49 -13.91 0.94
CA PHE A 4 4.04 -13.35 -0.32
C PHE A 4 2.89 -12.38 -0.08
N ALA A 5 3.01 -11.16 -0.60
CA ALA A 5 1.97 -10.14 -0.48
C ALA A 5 1.32 -9.89 -1.85
N ARG A 6 -0.01 -9.93 -1.90
CA ARG A 6 -0.78 -9.67 -3.12
C ARG A 6 -1.93 -8.73 -2.83
N GLY A 7 -2.17 -7.78 -3.72
CA GLY A 7 -3.23 -6.80 -3.55
C GLY A 7 -3.41 -5.87 -4.73
N THR A 8 -4.23 -4.85 -4.51
CA THR A 8 -4.52 -3.79 -5.48
C THR A 8 -4.21 -2.41 -4.90
N MET A 9 -3.84 -1.49 -5.79
CA MET A 9 -3.78 -0.06 -5.51
C MET A 9 -4.75 0.66 -6.44
N THR A 10 -5.80 1.22 -5.87
CA THR A 10 -6.83 1.96 -6.61
C THR A 10 -6.59 3.45 -6.45
N VAL A 11 -6.47 4.16 -7.57
CA VAL A 11 -6.27 5.60 -7.59
C VAL A 11 -7.63 6.29 -7.69
N ASP A 12 -7.93 7.17 -6.75
CA ASP A 12 -9.13 8.00 -6.77
C ASP A 12 -8.94 9.24 -7.68
N ALA A 13 -10.04 9.87 -8.09
CA ALA A 13 -10.02 11.08 -8.90
C ALA A 13 -9.22 12.20 -8.22
N SER A 14 -8.56 13.04 -9.03
CA SER A 14 -7.81 14.18 -8.52
C SER A 14 -8.74 15.28 -8.02
N ARG A 15 -8.38 15.91 -6.90
CA ARG A 15 -9.09 17.08 -6.35
C ARG A 15 -8.14 18.23 -6.11
N ASN A 16 -8.65 19.45 -6.17
CA ASN A 16 -7.87 20.62 -5.76
C ASN A 16 -7.77 20.66 -4.24
N TYR A 17 -6.57 20.87 -3.72
CA TYR A 17 -6.28 21.02 -2.30
C TYR A 17 -5.23 22.11 -2.12
N ARG A 18 -5.66 23.27 -1.61
CA ARG A 18 -4.80 24.43 -1.30
C ARG A 18 -3.88 24.83 -2.46
N GLY A 19 -4.44 24.93 -3.67
CA GLY A 19 -3.69 25.31 -4.88
C GLY A 19 -2.82 24.20 -5.47
N ARG A 20 -2.94 22.95 -4.98
CA ARG A 20 -2.26 21.77 -5.52
C ARG A 20 -3.26 20.70 -5.90
N ARG A 21 -2.86 19.75 -6.75
CA ARG A 21 -3.64 18.55 -6.99
C ARG A 21 -3.34 17.52 -5.91
N MET A 22 -4.40 16.96 -5.33
CA MET A 22 -4.35 15.85 -4.40
C MET A 22 -4.97 14.63 -5.06
N VAL A 23 -4.29 13.49 -4.95
CA VAL A 23 -4.78 12.19 -5.38
C VAL A 23 -4.69 11.26 -4.19
N MET A 24 -5.75 10.48 -3.97
CA MET A 24 -5.76 9.45 -2.95
C MET A 24 -5.58 8.08 -3.60
N VAL A 25 -4.80 7.22 -2.94
CA VAL A 25 -4.58 5.84 -3.36
C VAL A 25 -5.03 4.91 -2.25
N ARG A 26 -6.04 4.09 -2.54
CA ARG A 26 -6.52 3.02 -1.66
C ARG A 26 -5.71 1.76 -1.94
N VAL A 27 -5.10 1.21 -0.90
CA VAL A 27 -4.29 0.00 -0.95
C VAL A 27 -5.03 -1.10 -0.19
N ASN A 28 -5.24 -2.22 -0.86
CA ASN A 28 -5.81 -3.43 -0.27
C ASN A 28 -4.86 -4.59 -0.58
N VAL A 29 -4.15 -5.08 0.43
CA VAL A 29 -3.15 -6.14 0.29
C VAL A 29 -3.42 -7.24 1.31
N SER A 30 -3.35 -8.50 0.87
CA SER A 30 -3.30 -9.67 1.76
C SER A 30 -1.91 -10.27 1.73
N VAL A 31 -1.43 -10.68 2.90
CA VAL A 31 -0.13 -11.31 3.09
C VAL A 31 -0.33 -12.78 3.43
N TYR A 32 0.41 -13.63 2.73
CA TYR A 32 0.34 -15.08 2.82
C TYR A 32 1.70 -15.63 3.26
N ASP A 33 1.67 -16.58 4.19
CA ASP A 33 2.80 -17.47 4.46
C ASP A 33 2.74 -18.62 3.45
N VAL A 34 3.76 -18.70 2.60
CA VAL A 34 3.93 -19.70 1.52
C VAL A 34 5.00 -20.72 1.85
N SER A 35 5.48 -20.76 3.10
CA SER A 35 6.49 -21.73 3.54
C SER A 35 5.96 -23.17 3.68
N LYS A 36 4.63 -23.33 3.77
CA LYS A 36 3.95 -24.63 3.91
C LYS A 36 3.29 -25.06 2.60
N ARG A 37 2.97 -26.36 2.50
CA ARG A 37 2.29 -26.98 1.33
C ARG A 37 1.02 -26.23 0.89
N PHE A 38 0.30 -25.63 1.83
CA PHE A 38 -0.85 -24.77 1.55
C PHE A 38 -0.61 -23.36 2.07
N PRO A 39 -0.66 -22.33 1.21
CA PRO A 39 -0.53 -20.94 1.63
C PRO A 39 -1.59 -20.56 2.65
N ARG A 40 -1.18 -19.89 3.74
CA ARG A 40 -2.11 -19.37 4.75
C ARG A 40 -2.07 -17.85 4.78
N LYS A 41 -3.24 -17.22 4.81
CA LYS A 41 -3.31 -15.77 5.01
C LYS A 41 -2.91 -15.44 6.45
N VAL A 42 -1.87 -14.62 6.60
CA VAL A 42 -1.32 -14.21 7.91
C VAL A 42 -1.64 -12.77 8.25
N ASP A 43 -1.92 -11.95 7.25
CA ASP A 43 -2.25 -10.53 7.46
C ASP A 43 -3.05 -9.92 6.31
N ALA A 44 -3.64 -8.76 6.58
CA ALA A 44 -4.24 -7.92 5.55
C ALA A 44 -4.07 -6.44 5.90
N VAL A 45 -3.72 -5.64 4.90
CA VAL A 45 -3.57 -4.19 5.01
C VAL A 45 -4.60 -3.50 4.12
N LEU A 46 -5.47 -2.72 4.75
CA LEU A 46 -6.40 -1.81 4.08
C LEU A 46 -6.12 -0.37 4.54
N LYS A 47 -5.49 0.44 3.67
CA LYS A 47 -5.11 1.83 3.99
C LYS A 47 -5.23 2.73 2.78
N GLN A 48 -5.38 4.04 3.04
CA GLN A 48 -5.40 5.06 2.01
C GLN A 48 -4.24 6.02 2.22
N TRP A 49 -3.60 6.43 1.13
CA TRP A 49 -2.48 7.35 1.14
C TRP A 49 -2.73 8.50 0.17
N ALA A 50 -2.59 9.72 0.64
CA ALA A 50 -2.67 10.91 -0.19
C ALA A 50 -1.29 11.31 -0.74
N GLY A 51 -1.24 11.62 -2.02
CA GLY A 51 -0.14 12.29 -2.70
C GLY A 51 -0.56 13.67 -3.20
N LEU A 52 0.39 14.60 -3.17
CA LEU A 52 0.23 15.97 -3.63
C LEU A 52 1.15 16.22 -4.83
N GLY A 53 0.72 17.08 -5.74
CA GLY A 53 1.52 17.49 -6.89
C GLY A 53 1.02 18.79 -7.51
N LEU A 54 1.87 19.39 -8.33
CA LEU A 54 1.53 20.61 -9.09
C LEU A 54 0.46 20.32 -10.16
N ASN A 55 0.44 19.09 -10.69
CA ASN A 55 -0.57 18.59 -11.60
C ASN A 55 -1.03 17.19 -11.17
N GLU A 56 -2.06 16.66 -11.83
CA GLU A 56 -2.64 15.36 -11.51
C GLU A 56 -1.63 14.22 -11.67
N LYS A 57 -0.83 14.25 -12.74
CA LYS A 57 0.18 13.22 -13.02
C LYS A 57 1.20 13.13 -11.87
N SER A 58 1.75 14.26 -11.45
CA SER A 58 2.69 14.33 -10.33
C SER A 58 2.04 13.92 -9.00
N ALA A 59 0.81 14.35 -8.75
CA ALA A 59 0.07 13.96 -7.55
C ALA A 59 -0.18 12.45 -7.49
N ARG A 60 -0.57 11.84 -8.62
CA ARG A 60 -0.78 10.40 -8.77
C ARG A 60 0.49 9.60 -8.56
N THR A 61 1.59 9.98 -9.23
CA THR A 61 2.90 9.33 -9.05
C THR A 61 3.36 9.40 -7.60
N ASN A 62 3.27 10.58 -6.97
CA ASN A 62 3.64 10.75 -5.57
C ASN A 62 2.77 9.91 -4.64
N ALA A 63 1.45 9.84 -4.91
CA ALA A 63 0.53 9.03 -4.13
C ALA A 63 0.87 7.54 -4.22
N LEU A 64 1.13 7.03 -5.42
CA LEU A 64 1.50 5.63 -5.66
C LEU A 64 2.83 5.27 -4.99
N ILE A 65 3.87 6.09 -5.15
CA ILE A 65 5.18 5.86 -4.52
C ILE A 65 5.03 5.83 -2.99
N LYS A 66 4.30 6.80 -2.43
CA LYS A 66 4.06 6.87 -0.99
C LYS A 66 3.26 5.67 -0.50
N ALA A 67 2.21 5.28 -1.24
CA ALA A 67 1.37 4.15 -0.94
C ALA A 67 2.17 2.84 -0.90
N GLY A 68 2.98 2.58 -1.93
CA GLY A 68 3.85 1.40 -1.97
C GLY A 68 4.87 1.37 -0.83
N LYS A 69 5.63 2.46 -0.64
CA LYS A 69 6.66 2.53 0.40
C LYS A 69 6.08 2.39 1.81
N LYS A 70 5.01 3.11 2.13
CA LYS A 70 4.40 3.08 3.47
C LYS A 70 3.70 1.75 3.75
N THR A 71 3.04 1.17 2.74
CA THR A 71 2.39 -0.13 2.90
C THR A 71 3.42 -1.25 3.06
N GLY A 72 4.51 -1.25 2.27
CA GLY A 72 5.58 -2.25 2.43
C GLY A 72 6.21 -2.20 3.83
N LYS A 73 6.51 -1.00 4.33
CA LYS A 73 7.00 -0.82 5.71
C LYS A 73 6.02 -1.31 6.76
N LEU A 74 4.72 -1.06 6.55
CA LEU A 74 3.67 -1.52 7.46
C LEU A 74 3.58 -3.06 7.48
N ILE A 75 3.62 -3.71 6.31
CA ILE A 75 3.61 -5.18 6.20
C ILE A 75 4.79 -5.78 6.96
N VAL A 76 6.00 -5.29 6.72
CA VAL A 76 7.21 -5.80 7.42
C VAL A 76 7.07 -5.61 8.93
N LYS A 77 6.64 -4.43 9.37
CA LYS A 77 6.42 -4.15 10.79
C LYS A 77 5.40 -5.12 11.41
N THR A 78 4.26 -5.34 10.76
CA THR A 78 3.21 -6.23 11.28
C THR A 78 3.65 -7.71 11.28
N LEU A 79 4.44 -8.14 10.29
CA LEU A 79 5.03 -9.48 10.30
C LEU A 79 6.02 -9.64 11.47
N GLN A 80 6.90 -8.66 11.70
CA GLN A 80 7.84 -8.67 12.81
C GLN A 80 7.15 -8.69 14.17
N GLU A 81 6.10 -7.87 14.36
CA GLU A 81 5.27 -7.86 15.57
C GLU A 81 4.58 -9.20 15.84
N LYS A 82 4.24 -9.94 14.78
CA LYS A 82 3.67 -11.30 14.85
C LYS A 82 4.74 -12.40 15.04
N GLY A 83 6.02 -12.04 15.16
CA GLY A 83 7.13 -13.00 15.27
C GLY A 83 7.45 -13.72 13.96
N LEU A 84 6.90 -13.25 12.84
CA LEU A 84 7.09 -13.81 11.50
C LEU A 84 8.29 -13.12 10.84
N ARG A 85 9.39 -13.86 10.62
CA ARG A 85 10.66 -13.39 10.05
C ARG A 85 11.01 -14.09 8.74
#